data_AF-A0A3S2N0Q7-F1
#
_entry.id   AF-A0A3S2N0Q7-F1
#
_cell.length_a   1.000
_cell.length_b   1.000
_cell.length_c   1.000
_cell.angle_alpha   90.00
_cell.angle_beta   90.00
_cell.angle_gamma   90.00
#
_symmetry.space_group_name_H-M   'P 1'
#
loop_
_entity.id
_entity.type
_entity.pdbx_description
1 polymer ?
#
loop_
_entity_poly.entity_id
_entity_poly.type
_entity_poly.pdbx_seq_one_letter_code
_entity_poly.pdbx_strand_id
1 'polypeptide(L)'
;MDSVFSRFESYSFESDPRFMDGMKTLKKTIDNNGEEKQLLDLKLFFYNRFVEPIDQSSYRQWNSAPHPPSPITPEHKDQISLQSEDQTRGACAASQLSFAEVMRLVQEGKEVPGVTKLDVHASNQSPTPSQMERRRKPWETALS
;
A
#
# COMPACT_ATOMS: atom_id res chain seq x y z
N MET A 1 16.10 5.15 32.10
CA MET A 1 14.87 5.47 31.36
C MET A 1 14.80 4.56 30.16
N ASP A 2 13.73 3.77 30.03
CA ASP A 2 13.50 3.03 28.78
C ASP A 2 13.25 4.02 27.65
N SER A 3 13.92 3.83 26.52
CA SER A 3 13.67 4.62 25.32
C SER A 3 12.28 4.30 24.77
N VAL A 4 11.61 5.31 24.18
CA VAL A 4 10.35 5.12 23.43
C VAL A 4 10.48 3.96 22.42
N PHE A 5 11.65 3.81 21.82
CA PHE A 5 11.93 2.75 20.84
C PHE A 5 11.92 1.35 21.47
N SER A 6 12.48 1.19 22.67
CA SER A 6 12.44 -0.09 23.40
C SER A 6 11.03 -0.46 23.81
N ARG A 7 10.21 0.53 24.19
CA ARG A 7 8.79 0.31 24.52
C ARG A 7 7.98 -0.11 23.28
N PHE A 8 8.27 0.48 22.14
CA PHE A 8 7.67 0.09 20.85
C PHE A 8 8.00 -1.37 20.49
N GLU A 9 9.26 -1.80 20.62
CA GLU A 9 9.67 -3.21 20.38
C GLU A 9 8.99 -4.19 21.35
N SER A 10 8.85 -3.81 22.62
CA SER A 10 8.19 -4.64 23.63
C SER A 10 6.66 -4.67 23.51
N TYR A 11 6.06 -3.82 22.67
CA TYR A 11 4.61 -3.71 22.56
C TYR A 11 4.01 -4.90 21.82
N SER A 12 3.12 -5.64 22.47
CA SER A 12 2.46 -6.81 21.88
C SER A 12 1.28 -6.41 20.98
N PHE A 13 1.58 -6.04 19.73
CA PHE A 13 0.58 -5.72 18.71
C PHE A 13 -0.44 -6.84 18.45
N GLU A 14 -0.03 -8.10 18.56
CA GLU A 14 -0.90 -9.27 18.33
C GLU A 14 -1.95 -9.46 19.44
N SER A 15 -1.67 -8.93 20.63
CA SER A 15 -2.59 -9.00 21.76
C SER A 15 -3.66 -7.89 21.73
N ASP A 16 -3.47 -6.84 20.91
CA ASP A 16 -4.42 -5.73 20.81
C ASP A 16 -5.51 -6.03 19.76
N PRO A 17 -6.79 -6.18 20.18
CA PRO A 17 -7.88 -6.49 19.26
C PRO A 17 -8.09 -5.42 18.18
N ARG A 18 -7.82 -4.14 18.50
CA ARG A 18 -8.05 -3.01 17.58
C ARG A 18 -7.08 -3.06 16.41
N PHE A 19 -5.83 -3.39 16.70
CA PHE A 19 -4.80 -3.55 15.70
C PHE A 19 -5.08 -4.77 14.82
N MET A 20 -5.45 -5.90 15.45
CA MET A 20 -5.77 -7.14 14.75
C MET A 20 -7.00 -7.03 13.86
N ASP A 21 -8.03 -6.29 14.28
CA ASP A 21 -9.22 -6.05 13.46
C ASP A 21 -8.86 -5.23 12.20
N GLY A 22 -8.10 -4.14 12.35
CA GLY A 22 -7.59 -3.36 11.23
C GLY A 22 -6.70 -4.17 10.28
N MET A 23 -5.90 -5.10 10.82
CA MET A 23 -5.04 -5.98 10.03
C MET A 23 -5.82 -6.94 9.13
N LYS A 24 -6.99 -7.43 9.60
CA LYS A 24 -7.86 -8.32 8.81
C LYS A 24 -8.44 -7.60 7.59
N THR A 25 -8.81 -6.33 7.75
CA THR A 25 -9.27 -5.50 6.63
C THR A 25 -8.15 -5.25 5.61
N LEU A 26 -6.92 -5.00 6.09
CA LEU A 26 -5.78 -4.67 5.24
C LEU A 26 -5.26 -5.89 4.45
N LYS A 27 -5.18 -7.08 5.08
CA LYS A 27 -4.76 -8.32 4.40
C LYS A 27 -5.68 -8.71 3.24
N LYS A 28 -6.95 -8.29 3.27
CA LYS A 28 -7.90 -8.52 2.17
C LYS A 28 -7.59 -7.66 0.93
N THR A 29 -6.85 -6.57 1.11
CA THR A 29 -6.61 -5.56 0.06
C THR A 29 -5.20 -5.61 -0.56
N ILE A 30 -4.29 -6.43 -0.02
CA ILE A 30 -2.87 -6.40 -0.43
C ILE A 30 -2.47 -7.74 -1.01
N ASP A 31 -2.25 -7.76 -2.32
CA ASP A 31 -1.53 -8.82 -3.02
C ASP A 31 -0.01 -8.66 -2.79
N ASN A 32 0.61 -9.74 -2.33
CA ASN A 32 1.90 -9.83 -1.66
C ASN A 32 3.10 -9.34 -2.48
N ASN A 33 3.75 -8.23 -2.06
CA ASN A 33 5.17 -7.97 -2.39
C ASN A 33 5.90 -6.98 -1.45
N GLY A 34 5.32 -6.56 -0.32
CA GLY A 34 5.88 -5.48 0.52
C GLY A 34 5.48 -5.52 2.00
N GLU A 35 5.24 -6.71 2.52
CA GLU A 35 4.58 -6.94 3.82
C GLU A 35 5.36 -6.40 5.02
N GLU A 36 6.69 -6.53 5.07
CA GLU A 36 7.48 -6.14 6.25
C GLU A 36 7.53 -4.61 6.44
N LYS A 37 7.83 -3.87 5.37
CA LYS A 37 7.90 -2.40 5.42
C LYS A 37 6.53 -1.79 5.70
N GLN A 38 5.48 -2.35 5.11
CA GLN A 38 4.10 -1.93 5.35
C GLN A 38 3.62 -2.28 6.76
N LEU A 39 4.00 -3.45 7.28
CA LEU A 39 3.68 -3.85 8.64
C LEU A 39 4.35 -2.92 9.65
N LEU A 40 5.63 -2.60 9.43
CA LEU A 40 6.35 -1.67 10.28
C LEU A 40 5.70 -0.28 10.28
N ASP A 41 5.38 0.26 9.09
CA ASP A 41 4.69 1.55 8.98
C ASP A 41 3.32 1.55 9.67
N LEU A 42 2.56 0.45 9.56
CA LEU A 42 1.27 0.33 10.21
C LEU A 42 1.40 0.23 11.74
N LYS A 43 2.38 -0.53 12.24
CA LYS A 43 2.71 -0.62 13.67
C LYS A 43 3.08 0.77 14.21
N LEU A 44 3.95 1.50 13.52
CA LEU A 44 4.35 2.87 13.87
C LEU A 44 3.15 3.83 13.85
N PHE A 45 2.30 3.76 12.84
CA PHE A 45 1.09 4.59 12.76
C PHE A 45 0.14 4.31 13.92
N PHE A 46 -0.14 3.03 14.20
CA PHE A 46 -1.02 2.64 15.30
C PHE A 46 -0.47 3.09 16.66
N TYR A 47 0.82 2.85 16.90
CA TYR A 47 1.48 3.22 18.14
C TYR A 47 1.43 4.74 18.37
N ASN A 48 1.74 5.53 17.33
CA ASN A 48 1.60 6.98 17.33
C ASN A 48 0.17 7.45 17.63
N ARG A 49 -0.83 6.73 17.10
CA ARG A 49 -2.23 7.13 17.21
C ARG A 49 -2.85 6.81 18.56
N PHE A 50 -2.44 5.71 19.20
CA PHE A 50 -3.15 5.12 20.34
C PHE A 50 -2.32 4.86 21.59
N VAL A 51 -0.98 4.87 21.53
CA VAL A 51 -0.10 4.53 22.66
C VAL A 51 0.75 5.73 23.07
N GLU A 52 1.74 6.08 22.25
CA GLU A 52 2.68 7.17 22.54
C GLU A 52 3.28 7.69 21.22
N PRO A 53 3.47 9.01 21.07
CA PRO A 53 4.13 9.56 19.89
C PRO A 53 5.60 9.11 19.80
N ILE A 54 5.96 8.57 18.64
CA ILE A 54 7.27 8.06 18.24
C ILE A 54 7.62 8.61 16.86
N ASP A 55 8.81 9.21 16.74
CA ASP A 55 9.30 9.74 15.47
C ASP A 55 9.77 8.60 14.55
N GLN A 56 9.17 8.51 13.37
CA GLN A 56 9.44 7.43 12.42
C GLN A 56 10.88 7.49 11.88
N SER A 57 11.40 8.68 11.57
CA SER A 57 12.79 8.87 11.12
C SER A 57 13.79 8.41 12.17
N SER A 58 13.60 8.84 13.41
CA SER A 58 14.48 8.52 14.53
C SER A 58 14.47 7.03 14.84
N TYR A 59 13.29 6.40 14.82
CA TYR A 59 13.18 4.95 15.02
C TYR A 59 13.86 4.17 13.88
N ARG A 60 13.69 4.58 12.61
CA ARG A 60 14.36 3.91 11.48
C ARG A 60 15.89 4.01 11.59
N GLN A 61 16.41 5.15 12.04
CA GLN A 61 17.83 5.33 12.25
C GLN A 61 18.35 4.50 13.43
N TRP A 62 17.58 4.43 14.53
CA TRP A 62 17.88 3.58 15.68
C TRP A 62 17.86 2.08 15.31
N ASN A 63 16.87 1.64 14.53
CA ASN A 63 16.75 0.26 14.07
C ASN A 63 17.80 -0.13 13.01
N SER A 64 18.32 0.85 12.26
CA SER A 64 19.40 0.62 11.28
C SER A 64 20.80 0.69 11.91
N ALA A 65 20.91 1.22 13.13
CA ALA A 65 22.18 1.28 13.83
C ALA A 65 22.60 -0.15 14.24
N PRO A 66 23.85 -0.56 14.03
CA PRO A 66 24.37 -1.80 14.57
C PRO A 66 24.32 -1.72 16.09
N HIS A 67 23.28 -2.31 16.67
CA HIS A 67 23.15 -2.47 18.10
C HIS A 67 24.32 -3.35 18.58
N PRO A 68 25.07 -2.95 19.61
CA PRO A 68 26.08 -3.84 20.19
C PRO A 68 25.40 -5.16 20.57
N PRO A 69 26.04 -6.31 20.28
CA PRO A 69 25.40 -7.60 20.43
C PRO A 69 25.03 -7.82 21.90
N SER A 70 23.73 -7.77 22.19
CA SER A 70 23.19 -8.34 23.42
C SER A 70 23.41 -9.86 23.37
N PRO A 71 23.83 -10.51 24.48
CA PRO A 71 24.24 -11.91 24.44
C PRO A 71 23.05 -12.84 24.19
N ILE A 72 23.12 -13.55 23.05
CA ILE A 72 22.81 -14.98 22.83
C ILE A 72 21.49 -15.53 23.41
N THR A 73 20.58 -15.93 22.51
CA THR A 73 19.91 -17.23 22.62
C THR A 73 19.84 -17.83 21.21
N PRO A 74 20.49 -18.99 20.95
CA PRO A 74 20.42 -19.69 19.66
C PRO A 74 19.24 -20.68 19.64
N GLU A 75 19.04 -21.34 18.49
CA GLU A 75 18.05 -22.38 18.16
C GLU A 75 16.76 -21.81 17.51
N HIS A 76 16.39 -22.11 16.26
CA HIS A 76 16.49 -23.36 15.52
C HIS A 76 16.62 -23.13 14.00
N LYS A 77 17.36 -24.04 13.39
CA LYS A 77 17.87 -24.14 12.01
C LYS A 77 16.85 -24.78 11.04
N ASP A 78 17.06 -24.51 9.74
CA ASP A 78 16.93 -25.45 8.59
C ASP A 78 15.52 -26.04 8.28
N GLN A 79 15.00 -26.24 7.06
CA GLN A 79 15.57 -26.48 5.72
C GLN A 79 14.41 -26.71 4.69
N ILE A 80 14.61 -26.32 3.40
CA ILE A 80 14.28 -27.12 2.16
C ILE A 80 12.77 -27.34 1.81
N SER A 81 12.24 -27.40 0.58
CA SER A 81 12.73 -27.52 -0.80
C SER A 81 11.67 -27.09 -1.83
N LEU A 82 12.18 -26.86 -3.04
CA LEU A 82 11.65 -26.76 -4.42
C LEU A 82 10.42 -27.58 -4.86
N GLN A 83 9.87 -27.11 -6.02
CA GLN A 83 9.07 -27.75 -7.11
C GLN A 83 7.64 -27.20 -7.23
N SER A 84 7.04 -26.90 -8.38
CA SER A 84 7.37 -26.95 -9.83
C SER A 84 6.29 -26.08 -10.56
N GLU A 85 6.63 -25.29 -11.60
CA GLU A 85 6.26 -25.46 -13.04
C GLU A 85 4.73 -25.45 -13.31
N ASP A 86 4.10 -24.79 -14.28
CA ASP A 86 4.43 -24.19 -15.59
C ASP A 86 3.23 -23.29 -16.04
N GLN A 87 3.45 -22.45 -17.06
CA GLN A 87 2.47 -22.05 -18.10
C GLN A 87 1.94 -20.58 -18.16
N THR A 88 2.79 -19.74 -18.76
CA THR A 88 2.55 -18.80 -19.89
C THR A 88 1.31 -17.86 -19.93
N ARG A 89 1.56 -16.54 -19.76
CA ARG A 89 1.54 -15.50 -20.84
C ARG A 89 1.54 -14.08 -20.24
N GLY A 90 2.60 -13.31 -20.54
CA GLY A 90 2.61 -11.84 -20.44
C GLY A 90 3.67 -11.23 -19.51
N ALA A 91 4.94 -11.29 -19.91
CA ALA A 91 6.02 -10.46 -19.36
C ALA A 91 5.64 -8.96 -19.40
N CYS A 92 6.03 -8.10 -18.46
CA CYS A 92 7.34 -8.00 -17.84
C CYS A 92 7.20 -7.35 -16.45
N ALA A 93 7.85 -7.95 -15.45
CA ALA A 93 8.14 -7.32 -14.18
C ALA A 93 8.87 -6.01 -14.45
N ALA A 94 8.19 -4.88 -14.25
CA ALA A 94 8.84 -3.58 -14.24
C ALA A 94 9.89 -3.63 -13.12
N SER A 95 11.16 -3.75 -13.50
CA SER A 95 12.27 -3.56 -12.58
C SER A 95 12.04 -2.25 -11.85
N GLN A 96 11.97 -2.29 -10.52
CA GLN A 96 11.69 -1.08 -9.74
C GLN A 96 12.80 -0.06 -10.00
N LEU A 97 12.51 0.95 -10.81
CA LEU A 97 13.45 2.01 -11.15
C LEU A 97 13.56 3.00 -9.98
N SER A 98 14.76 3.49 -9.74
CA SER A 98 14.95 4.59 -8.77
C SER A 98 14.33 5.89 -9.29
N PHE A 99 14.02 6.82 -8.39
CA PHE A 99 13.45 8.13 -8.77
C PHE A 99 14.31 8.89 -9.78
N ALA A 100 15.64 8.85 -9.62
CA ALA A 100 16.57 9.49 -10.56
C ALA A 100 16.49 8.87 -11.96
N GLU A 101 16.33 7.55 -12.03
CA GLU A 101 16.20 6.80 -13.27
C GLU A 101 14.89 7.14 -14.00
N VAL A 102 13.78 7.24 -13.25
CA VAL A 102 12.48 7.68 -13.78
C VAL A 102 12.56 9.11 -14.30
N MET A 103 13.19 10.02 -13.55
CA MET A 103 13.34 11.42 -13.97
C MET A 103 14.19 11.57 -15.24
N ARG A 104 15.23 10.75 -15.37
CA ARG A 104 16.04 10.66 -16.58
C ARG A 104 15.22 10.17 -17.77
N LEU A 105 14.42 9.11 -17.62
CA LEU A 105 13.54 8.62 -18.69
C LEU A 105 12.55 9.70 -19.15
N VAL A 106 11.97 10.46 -18.22
CA VAL A 106 11.08 11.58 -18.54
C VAL A 106 11.82 12.68 -19.33
N GLN A 107 13.02 13.07 -18.90
CA GLN A 107 13.83 14.08 -19.59
C GLN A 107 14.28 13.63 -20.99
N GLU A 108 14.60 12.35 -21.14
CA GLU A 108 14.98 11.73 -22.42
C GLU A 108 13.75 11.44 -23.31
N GLY A 109 12.53 11.67 -22.83
CA GLY A 109 11.28 11.38 -23.56
C GLY A 109 10.98 9.90 -23.74
N LYS A 110 11.61 9.04 -22.94
CA LYS A 110 11.43 7.58 -22.97
C LYS A 110 10.25 7.18 -22.08
N GLU A 111 9.60 6.10 -22.46
CA GLU A 111 8.43 5.61 -21.73
C GLU A 111 8.81 5.07 -20.35
N VAL A 112 8.01 5.40 -19.33
CA VAL A 112 8.22 4.92 -17.97
C VAL A 112 7.59 3.52 -17.85
N PRO A 113 8.36 2.49 -17.45
CA PRO A 113 7.84 1.14 -17.25
C PRO A 113 6.67 1.12 -16.26
N GLY A 114 5.63 0.35 -16.58
CA GLY A 114 4.45 0.19 -15.74
C GLY A 114 3.34 1.22 -15.97
N VAL A 115 3.54 2.22 -16.84
CA VAL A 115 2.47 3.15 -17.23
C VAL A 115 1.66 2.57 -18.39
N THR A 116 0.37 2.35 -18.17
CA THR A 116 -0.57 1.96 -19.24
C THR A 116 -0.98 3.20 -20.03
N LYS A 117 -0.68 3.23 -21.33
CA LYS A 117 -1.25 4.23 -22.24
C LYS A 117 -2.75 3.98 -22.39
N LEU A 118 -3.56 4.79 -21.73
CA LEU A 118 -5.01 4.79 -21.99
C LEU A 118 -5.27 5.42 -23.35
N ASP A 119 -5.97 4.67 -24.20
CA ASP A 119 -6.39 5.12 -25.52
C ASP A 119 -7.60 6.06 -25.39
N VAL A 120 -7.34 7.30 -24.96
CA VAL A 120 -8.37 8.33 -24.77
C VAL A 120 -8.55 9.10 -26.07
N HIS A 121 -9.66 8.85 -26.76
CA HIS A 121 -10.07 9.64 -27.92
C HIS A 121 -11.11 10.69 -27.52
N ALA A 122 -11.05 11.87 -28.16
CA ALA A 122 -12.10 12.87 -28.03
C ALA A 122 -13.42 12.29 -28.59
N SER A 123 -14.36 11.95 -27.70
CA SER A 123 -15.68 11.51 -28.12
C SER A 123 -16.48 12.72 -28.58
N ASN A 124 -16.50 12.97 -29.88
CA ASN A 124 -17.39 13.95 -30.52
C ASN A 124 -18.77 13.35 -30.84
N GLN A 125 -19.18 12.31 -30.11
CA GLN A 125 -20.50 11.70 -30.30
C GLN A 125 -21.59 12.69 -29.87
N SER A 126 -22.73 12.66 -30.57
CA SER A 126 -23.88 13.46 -30.17
C SER A 126 -24.38 13.01 -28.79
N PRO A 127 -24.83 13.94 -27.93
CA PRO A 127 -25.33 13.60 -26.61
C PRO A 127 -26.54 12.67 -26.73
N THR A 128 -26.63 11.67 -25.83
CA THR A 128 -27.78 10.77 -25.77
C THR A 128 -29.05 11.59 -25.47
N PRO A 129 -30.09 11.53 -26.32
CA PRO A 129 -31.32 12.27 -26.07
C PRO A 129 -32.03 11.73 -24.83
N SER A 130 -32.61 12.62 -24.04
CA SER A 130 -33.41 12.23 -22.87
C SER A 130 -34.65 11.46 -23.30
N GLN A 131 -34.80 10.23 -22.81
CA GLN A 131 -36.03 9.44 -22.91
C GLN A 131 -36.98 9.67 -21.72
N MET A 132 -36.60 10.53 -20.77
CA MET A 132 -37.37 10.75 -19.55
C MET A 132 -38.61 11.59 -19.83
N GLU A 133 -39.78 11.09 -19.45
CA GLU A 133 -41.02 11.87 -19.52
C GLU A 133 -40.94 13.09 -18.59
N ARG A 134 -41.26 14.27 -19.14
CA ARG A 134 -41.30 15.50 -18.36
C ARG A 134 -42.48 15.45 -17.40
N ARG A 135 -42.19 15.47 -16.09
CA ARG A 135 -43.22 15.71 -15.07
C ARG A 135 -43.87 17.08 -15.30
N ARG A 136 -45.16 17.05 -15.63
CA ARG A 136 -45.96 18.25 -15.79
C ARG A 136 -46.12 18.95 -14.46
N LYS A 137 -46.09 20.28 -14.51
CA LYS A 137 -46.36 21.11 -13.35
C LYS A 137 -47.87 21.11 -13.06
N PRO A 138 -48.30 21.33 -11.81
CA PRO A 138 -49.71 21.29 -11.45
C PRO A 138 -50.58 22.27 -12.27
N TRP A 139 -50.03 23.43 -12.62
CA TRP A 139 -50.70 24.43 -13.46
C TRP A 139 -50.79 24.05 -14.95
N GLU A 140 -50.02 23.08 -15.42
CA GLU A 140 -50.08 22.56 -16.79
C GLU A 140 -51.19 21.51 -16.98
N THR A 141 -51.79 21.02 -15.89
CA THR A 141 -52.87 20.01 -15.92
C THR A 141 -54.25 20.61 -15.62
N ALA A 142 -54.29 21.81 -15.03
CA ALA A 142 -55.53 22.43 -14.54
C ALA A 142 -56.43 23.04 -15.64
N LEU A 143 -56.01 23.06 -16.91
CA LEU A 143 -56.71 23.71 -18.03
C LEU A 143 -57.06 22.74 -19.17
N SER A 144 -56.88 21.43 -18.97
CA SER A 144 -57.20 20.41 -19.97
C SER A 144 -58.42 19.58 -19.59
#